data_AF-H2Y1K2-F1
#
_entry.id   AF-H2Y1K2-F1
#
_cell.length_a   1.000
_cell.length_b   1.000
_cell.length_c   1.000
_cell.angle_alpha   90.00
_cell.angle_beta   90.00
_cell.angle_gamma   90.00
#
_symmetry.space_group_name_H-M   'P 1'
#
loop_
_entity.id
_entity.type
_entity.pdbx_description
1 polymer ?
#
loop_
_entity_poly.entity_id
_entity_poly.type
_entity_poly.pdbx_seq_one_letter_code
_entity_poly.pdbx_strand_id
1 'polypeptide(L)'
;MKGYISSGLDNCTVKKDIMKLLSDKFTAWKRLQLASNHLDLLKDMPSNFNIIIMQHSPDKRTLYCGILDKPKSSTSTTDGKSKGKDKQTSSQTDTSRAAVYKIHVDPEKYNEMMDQHSDFQQRLMSFLLQSEYQRSQLAMRQKMLQQLSKSATVISISETALEEQAMEEMKEEFGDILNDMEKYVEPLSSHIKTKLLQPIIEQANQHTFLKRDFQQELSNGQLLSELTPEMIIILAGPTLMQLPLEALKCLQTPHVDSVTRDFSLQMLHRRWFVDPEEAAAAAEKKRNDLKTAPKTPKGGKDAGKKGVATPAAKIVPLNRELPPDCASIDTHSFHYIVDPSNECSETEQYRPAQVFQQLLQMYGQTFTPRWNGLFGTEVFPSVGQWEEMINNCSAFIFYGMERFIAQLPPAKVAALNLDECQLALLIDKSQTNKSFRHQSKVDVDKTNTLLSIEKPLQTAMLLSLSGANCVCLNQWHTTSESNAAKLHTFMECVLEQGLTVGQAIRKITNPTLKKPEPVVEEVAPITPVMNEDEAFEEDKESEIVTQLDASWCNMVVFGLPNLVVT
;
A
#
# COMPACT_ATOMS: atom_id res chain seq x y z
N MET A 1 -6.73 15.33 26.74
CA MET A 1 -6.43 16.05 28.00
C MET A 1 -6.26 17.56 27.76
N LYS A 2 -7.17 18.23 27.02
CA LYS A 2 -7.34 19.69 27.06
C LYS A 2 -8.33 19.96 28.20
N GLY A 3 -7.88 20.37 29.39
CA GLY A 3 -8.86 20.65 30.44
C GLY A 3 -8.41 21.11 31.82
N TYR A 4 -7.17 20.88 32.28
CA TYR A 4 -6.88 21.09 33.73
C TYR A 4 -5.58 21.81 34.08
N ILE A 5 -4.95 22.52 33.13
CA ILE A 5 -3.86 23.45 33.45
C ILE A 5 -4.10 24.74 32.67
N SER A 6 -4.80 25.70 33.29
CA SER A 6 -4.80 27.08 32.80
C SER A 6 -3.50 27.72 33.25
N SER A 7 -2.65 28.02 32.28
CA SER A 7 -1.45 28.83 32.54
C SER A 7 -1.77 30.26 32.11
N GLY A 8 -1.18 31.26 32.76
CA GLY A 8 -1.34 32.68 32.35
C GLY A 8 -0.94 32.96 30.88
N LEU A 9 -0.35 31.97 30.19
CA LEU A 9 -0.04 31.97 28.77
C LEU A 9 -1.29 31.83 27.87
N ASP A 10 -2.45 31.38 28.37
CA ASP A 10 -3.66 31.21 27.57
C ASP A 10 -4.21 32.54 27.00
N ASN A 11 -3.90 33.66 27.67
CA ASN A 11 -4.26 35.00 27.22
C ASN A 11 -3.13 35.75 26.50
N CYS A 12 -1.96 35.12 26.33
CA CYS A 12 -0.82 35.74 25.67
C CYS A 12 -1.08 35.88 24.16
N THR A 13 -0.92 37.09 23.62
CA THR A 13 -1.04 37.37 22.17
C THR A 13 -0.09 36.51 21.35
N VAL A 14 1.15 36.34 21.81
CA VAL A 14 2.16 35.47 21.17
C VAL A 14 1.67 34.04 21.02
N LYS A 15 1.02 33.48 22.05
CA LYS A 15 0.45 32.12 21.96
C LYS A 15 -0.66 32.06 20.91
N LYS A 16 -1.55 33.04 20.86
CA LYS A 16 -2.63 33.09 19.85
C LYS A 16 -2.05 33.19 18.44
N ASP A 17 -1.03 34.00 18.24
CA ASP A 17 -0.38 34.17 16.95
C ASP A 17 0.35 32.90 16.50
N ILE A 18 1.06 32.22 17.41
CA ILE A 18 1.71 30.92 17.14
C ILE A 18 0.66 29.85 16.81
N MET A 19 -0.40 29.75 17.59
CA MET A 19 -1.47 28.77 17.35
C MET A 19 -2.16 29.00 16.02
N LYS A 20 -2.37 30.27 15.65
CA LYS A 20 -2.90 30.65 14.33
C LYS A 20 -1.92 30.28 13.21
N LEU A 21 -0.64 30.61 13.37
CA LEU A 21 0.40 30.24 12.41
C LEU A 21 0.48 28.72 12.18
N LEU A 22 0.44 27.94 13.26
CA LEU A 22 0.45 26.49 13.22
C LEU A 22 -0.79 25.95 12.51
N SER A 23 -1.97 26.48 12.83
CA SER A 23 -3.23 26.09 12.19
C SER A 23 -3.28 26.44 10.71
N ASP A 24 -2.75 27.58 10.31
CA ASP A 24 -2.87 28.08 8.94
C ASP A 24 -1.80 27.49 8.02
N LYS A 25 -0.57 27.28 8.52
CA LYS A 25 0.60 26.96 7.69
C LYS A 25 1.17 25.56 7.84
N PHE A 26 0.77 24.76 8.83
CA PHE A 26 1.38 23.46 9.08
C PHE A 26 0.36 22.33 9.03
N THR A 27 0.49 21.46 8.03
CA THR A 27 -0.40 20.30 7.84
C THR A 27 -0.32 19.32 8.99
N ALA A 28 0.89 19.06 9.48
CA ALA A 28 1.10 18.18 10.64
C ALA A 28 0.34 18.67 11.87
N TRP A 29 0.22 19.99 12.07
CA TRP A 29 -0.56 20.54 13.17
C TRP A 29 -2.06 20.24 13.01
N LYS A 30 -2.61 20.42 11.80
CA LYS A 30 -4.00 20.10 11.49
C LYS A 30 -4.29 18.61 11.71
N ARG A 31 -3.38 17.73 11.28
CA ARG A 31 -3.52 16.26 11.43
C ARG A 31 -3.42 15.77 12.87
N LEU A 32 -2.76 16.52 13.76
CA LEU A 32 -2.72 16.24 15.19
C LEU A 32 -3.94 16.80 15.96
N GLN A 33 -4.71 17.70 15.35
CA GLN A 33 -5.83 18.32 16.01
C GLN A 33 -7.03 17.36 16.08
N LEU A 34 -7.44 17.03 17.30
CA LEU A 34 -8.63 16.23 17.53
C LEU A 34 -9.90 17.09 17.37
N ALA A 35 -10.77 16.70 16.43
CA ALA A 35 -12.10 17.28 16.29
C ALA A 35 -12.96 17.02 17.54
N SER A 36 -13.73 18.01 17.98
CA SER A 36 -14.62 17.84 19.15
C SER A 36 -15.74 16.83 18.89
N ASN A 37 -16.20 16.73 17.63
CA ASN A 37 -17.20 15.81 17.12
C ASN A 37 -16.60 14.49 16.60
N HIS A 38 -15.49 14.02 17.19
CA HIS A 38 -14.78 12.81 16.72
C HIS A 38 -15.64 11.53 16.63
N LEU A 39 -16.73 11.44 17.37
CA LEU A 39 -17.68 10.33 17.33
C LEU A 39 -18.60 10.37 16.11
N ASP A 40 -18.77 11.55 15.50
CA ASP A 40 -19.62 11.75 14.33
C ASP A 40 -18.87 11.55 13.01
N LEU A 41 -17.54 11.44 13.03
CA LEU A 41 -16.71 11.34 11.82
C LEU A 41 -17.10 10.17 10.92
N LEU A 42 -17.60 9.07 11.50
CA LEU A 42 -18.04 7.90 10.75
C LEU A 42 -19.19 8.21 9.78
N LYS A 43 -20.00 9.25 10.05
CA LYS A 43 -21.13 9.65 9.20
C LYS A 43 -20.66 10.16 7.83
N ASP A 44 -19.49 10.79 7.78
CA ASP A 44 -18.92 11.37 6.57
C ASP A 44 -18.11 10.35 5.74
N MET A 45 -17.84 9.17 6.31
CA MET A 45 -17.06 8.13 5.64
C MET A 45 -17.91 7.38 4.59
N PRO A 46 -17.27 6.80 3.56
CA PRO A 46 -17.91 5.89 2.62
C PRO A 46 -18.50 4.64 3.29
N SER A 47 -19.56 4.06 2.69
CA SER A 47 -20.22 2.86 3.24
C SER A 47 -19.47 1.56 2.96
N ASN A 48 -18.54 1.57 2.01
CA ASN A 48 -17.65 0.44 1.71
C ASN A 48 -16.41 0.37 2.62
N PHE A 49 -16.25 1.31 3.56
CA PHE A 49 -15.18 1.28 4.55
C PHE A 49 -15.62 0.48 5.79
N ASN A 50 -14.93 -0.63 6.02
CA ASN A 50 -15.11 -1.48 7.19
C ASN A 50 -13.91 -1.30 8.12
N ILE A 51 -14.13 -0.69 9.28
CA ILE A 51 -13.04 -0.31 10.17
C ILE A 51 -12.94 -1.31 11.32
N ILE A 52 -11.74 -1.88 11.50
CA ILE A 52 -11.40 -2.76 12.62
C ILE A 52 -10.43 -2.00 13.53
N ILE A 53 -10.84 -1.71 14.75
CA ILE A 53 -10.01 -1.06 15.77
C ILE A 53 -9.46 -2.12 16.70
N MET A 54 -8.15 -2.17 16.92
CA MET A 54 -7.51 -3.10 17.87
C MET A 54 -6.59 -2.35 18.83
N GLN A 55 -6.79 -2.50 20.14
CA GLN A 55 -5.97 -1.80 21.12
C GLN A 55 -5.75 -2.62 22.39
N HIS A 56 -4.49 -2.76 22.79
CA HIS A 56 -4.15 -3.30 24.12
C HIS A 56 -4.48 -2.29 25.22
N SER A 57 -4.86 -2.81 26.39
CA SER A 57 -4.76 -2.07 27.64
C SER A 57 -3.29 -1.69 27.93
N PRO A 58 -3.02 -0.65 28.72
CA PRO A 58 -1.65 -0.23 29.03
C PRO A 58 -0.77 -1.33 29.66
N ASP A 59 -1.38 -2.27 30.39
CA ASP A 59 -0.72 -3.43 30.99
C ASP A 59 -0.65 -4.66 30.06
N LYS A 60 -1.15 -4.54 28.82
CA LYS A 60 -1.25 -5.60 27.80
C LYS A 60 -2.04 -6.84 28.20
N ARG A 61 -2.81 -6.81 29.31
CA ARG A 61 -3.61 -7.97 29.79
C ARG A 61 -4.96 -8.11 29.12
N THR A 62 -5.39 -7.06 28.42
CA THR A 62 -6.68 -7.01 27.73
C THR A 62 -6.45 -6.48 26.32
N LEU A 63 -7.08 -7.12 25.34
CA LEU A 63 -7.14 -6.62 23.98
C LEU A 63 -8.60 -6.24 23.67
N TYR A 64 -8.79 -5.00 23.27
CA TYR A 64 -10.06 -4.44 22.83
C TYR A 64 -10.14 -4.48 21.32
N CYS A 65 -11.30 -4.87 20.80
CA CYS A 65 -11.60 -4.82 19.37
C CYS A 65 -12.91 -4.07 19.13
N GLY A 66 -12.90 -3.11 18.23
CA GLY A 66 -14.10 -2.43 17.72
C GLY A 66 -14.27 -2.76 16.25
N ILE A 67 -15.47 -3.13 15.83
CA ILE A 67 -15.87 -3.18 14.43
C ILE A 67 -16.78 -1.98 14.22
N LEU A 68 -16.46 -1.14 13.24
CA LEU A 68 -17.29 -0.01 12.84
C LEU A 68 -17.61 -0.14 11.35
N ASP A 69 -18.88 0.03 11.03
CA ASP A 69 -19.38 0.08 9.68
C ASP A 69 -20.43 1.17 9.53
N LYS A 70 -20.58 1.67 8.29
CA LYS A 70 -21.70 2.53 7.94
C LYS A 70 -22.73 1.66 7.21
N PRO A 71 -23.94 1.46 7.77
CA PRO A 71 -24.95 0.63 7.13
C PRO A 71 -25.29 1.20 5.76
N LYS A 72 -25.33 0.34 4.75
CA LYS A 72 -25.66 0.72 3.38
C LYS A 72 -27.15 1.07 3.37
N SER A 73 -27.51 2.34 3.38
CA SER A 73 -28.91 2.72 3.17
C SER A 73 -29.29 2.35 1.75
N SER A 74 -30.30 1.50 1.57
CA SER A 74 -30.94 1.30 0.27
C SER A 74 -31.42 2.66 -0.25
N THR A 75 -30.67 3.30 -1.14
CA THR A 75 -31.15 4.48 -1.86
C THR A 75 -32.25 4.04 -2.80
N SER A 76 -33.48 4.01 -2.29
CA SER A 76 -34.68 4.07 -3.10
C SER A 76 -34.71 5.45 -3.77
N THR A 77 -34.35 5.49 -5.05
CA THR A 77 -34.69 6.61 -5.92
C THR A 77 -36.21 6.71 -6.03
N THR A 78 -36.85 7.56 -5.24
CA THR A 78 -38.25 7.96 -5.47
C THR A 78 -38.51 9.41 -5.07
N ASP A 79 -38.07 10.34 -5.93
CA ASP A 79 -38.89 11.53 -6.20
C ASP A 79 -40.12 11.07 -7.00
N GLY A 80 -41.24 10.86 -6.31
CA GLY A 80 -42.47 10.44 -6.96
C GLY A 80 -43.59 10.12 -5.98
N LYS A 81 -44.43 11.12 -5.68
CA LYS A 81 -45.72 10.95 -4.99
C LYS A 81 -46.56 9.85 -5.66
N SER A 82 -46.88 8.78 -4.94
CA SER A 82 -48.15 8.07 -5.14
C SER A 82 -48.64 7.43 -3.83
N LYS A 83 -49.93 7.65 -3.56
CA LYS A 83 -50.67 7.17 -2.40
C LYS A 83 -50.98 5.67 -2.53
N GLY A 84 -50.69 4.91 -1.48
CA GLY A 84 -51.52 3.84 -0.92
C GLY A 84 -51.72 2.53 -1.72
N LYS A 85 -51.09 1.46 -1.25
CA LYS A 85 -51.75 0.19 -0.86
C LYS A 85 -50.76 -0.77 -0.20
N ASP A 86 -51.23 -1.44 0.85
CA ASP A 86 -50.47 -2.34 1.73
C ASP A 86 -50.02 -3.67 1.09
N LYS A 87 -48.98 -4.24 1.75
CA LYS A 87 -48.50 -5.64 1.79
C LYS A 87 -47.50 -6.10 0.71
N GLN A 88 -46.21 -6.13 1.07
CA GLN A 88 -45.58 -7.29 1.73
C GLN A 88 -44.27 -6.86 2.39
N THR A 89 -44.13 -7.16 3.67
CA THR A 89 -42.95 -6.95 4.52
C THR A 89 -41.86 -7.96 4.17
N SER A 90 -40.86 -7.54 3.40
CA SER A 90 -39.48 -8.01 3.55
C SER A 90 -38.64 -6.83 4.04
N SER A 91 -38.81 -6.49 5.31
CA SER A 91 -37.93 -5.55 5.98
C SER A 91 -36.58 -6.23 6.20
N GLN A 92 -35.72 -6.29 5.18
CA GLN A 92 -34.28 -6.33 5.41
C GLN A 92 -33.89 -4.95 5.95
N THR A 93 -34.11 -4.76 7.24
CA THR A 93 -33.46 -3.67 7.97
C THR A 93 -31.98 -4.01 7.96
N ASP A 94 -31.18 -3.26 7.21
CA ASP A 94 -29.72 -3.33 7.29
C ASP A 94 -29.28 -2.96 8.72
N THR A 95 -29.18 -3.98 9.56
CA THR A 95 -28.68 -3.86 10.92
C THR A 95 -27.18 -3.61 10.87
N SER A 96 -26.72 -2.54 11.53
CA SER A 96 -25.28 -2.23 11.63
C SER A 96 -24.50 -3.43 12.16
N ARG A 97 -23.33 -3.71 11.57
CA ARG A 97 -22.40 -4.74 12.03
C ARG A 97 -21.49 -4.26 13.16
N ALA A 98 -21.68 -3.02 13.62
CA ALA A 98 -20.87 -2.41 14.66
C ALA A 98 -20.92 -3.25 15.94
N ALA A 99 -19.74 -3.56 16.48
CA ALA A 99 -19.59 -4.41 17.64
C ALA A 99 -18.33 -4.06 18.42
N VAL A 100 -18.33 -4.32 19.72
CA VAL A 100 -17.16 -4.13 20.58
C VAL A 100 -16.92 -5.41 21.36
N TYR A 101 -15.68 -5.88 21.30
CA TYR A 101 -15.21 -7.07 21.99
C TYR A 101 -14.08 -6.71 22.95
N LYS A 102 -14.03 -7.45 24.04
CA LYS A 102 -12.97 -7.39 25.02
C LYS A 102 -12.51 -8.82 25.28
N ILE A 103 -11.23 -9.08 25.11
CA ILE A 103 -10.63 -10.38 25.39
C ILE A 103 -9.49 -10.22 26.37
N HIS A 104 -9.32 -11.22 27.24
CA HIS A 104 -8.15 -11.32 28.09
C HIS A 104 -7.03 -11.99 27.31
N VAL A 105 -5.84 -11.41 27.39
CA VAL A 105 -4.64 -11.85 26.67
C VAL A 105 -3.47 -11.87 27.62
N ASP A 106 -2.47 -12.70 27.30
CA ASP A 106 -1.29 -12.87 28.13
C ASP A 106 -0.15 -11.94 27.66
N PRO A 107 0.29 -10.98 28.50
CA PRO A 107 1.41 -10.11 28.17
C PRO A 107 2.70 -10.86 27.86
N GLU A 108 2.95 -12.01 28.51
CA GLU A 108 4.19 -12.78 28.33
C GLU A 108 4.23 -13.37 26.92
N LYS A 109 3.16 -14.04 26.50
CA LYS A 109 3.02 -14.56 25.12
C LYS A 109 3.15 -13.47 24.06
N TYR A 110 2.59 -12.29 24.32
CA TYR A 110 2.75 -11.16 23.40
C TYR A 110 4.23 -10.74 23.27
N ASN A 111 4.96 -10.64 24.40
CA ASN A 111 6.36 -10.25 24.36
C ASN A 111 7.21 -11.33 23.69
N GLU A 112 6.98 -12.61 24.01
CA GLU A 112 7.67 -13.74 23.35
C GLU A 112 7.49 -13.72 21.84
N MET A 113 6.25 -13.54 21.36
CA MET A 113 5.95 -13.42 19.93
C MET A 113 6.63 -12.19 19.30
N MET A 114 6.68 -11.06 20.00
CA MET A 114 7.36 -9.87 19.50
C MET A 114 8.88 -10.03 19.43
N ASP A 115 9.47 -10.72 20.42
CA ASP A 115 10.90 -11.03 20.45
C ASP A 115 11.25 -11.98 19.30
N GLN A 116 10.47 -13.06 19.12
CA GLN A 116 10.59 -13.96 17.96
C GLN A 116 10.48 -13.22 16.63
N HIS A 117 9.49 -12.33 16.49
CA HIS A 117 9.32 -11.55 15.27
C HIS A 117 10.50 -10.59 15.01
N SER A 118 11.01 -9.93 16.05
CA SER A 118 12.18 -9.06 15.95
C SER A 118 13.43 -9.86 15.56
N ASP A 119 13.66 -11.00 16.19
CA ASP A 119 14.80 -11.87 15.91
C ASP A 119 14.74 -12.44 14.49
N PHE A 120 13.54 -12.82 14.04
CA PHE A 120 13.29 -13.21 12.65
C PHE A 120 13.65 -12.10 11.67
N GLN A 121 13.21 -10.86 11.90
CA GLN A 121 13.55 -9.75 11.02
C GLN A 121 15.06 -9.50 10.94
N GLN A 122 15.78 -9.65 12.07
CA GLN A 122 17.24 -9.49 12.12
C GLN A 122 17.96 -10.62 11.41
N ARG A 123 17.58 -11.88 11.64
CA ARG A 123 18.19 -13.03 10.97
C ARG A 123 17.89 -13.05 9.48
N LEU A 124 16.67 -12.69 9.07
CA LEU A 124 16.31 -12.53 7.66
C LEU A 124 17.20 -11.47 7.00
N MET A 125 17.39 -10.31 7.63
CA MET A 125 18.29 -9.27 7.12
C MET A 125 19.72 -9.80 6.94
N SER A 126 20.28 -10.46 7.96
CA SER A 126 21.64 -11.02 7.90
C SER A 126 21.78 -12.10 6.82
N PHE A 127 20.79 -12.98 6.71
CA PHE A 127 20.74 -14.02 5.69
C PHE A 127 20.71 -13.42 4.28
N LEU A 128 19.82 -12.47 4.01
CA LEU A 128 19.69 -11.84 2.70
C LEU A 128 20.98 -11.12 2.27
N LEU A 129 21.66 -10.44 3.21
CA LEU A 129 22.93 -9.79 2.96
C LEU A 129 24.05 -10.81 2.67
N GLN A 130 24.08 -11.91 3.40
CA GLN A 130 25.04 -13.00 3.18
C GLN A 130 24.84 -13.67 1.82
N SER A 131 23.59 -13.95 1.45
CA SER A 131 23.26 -14.51 0.13
C SER A 131 23.52 -13.51 -1.01
N GLU A 132 23.30 -12.21 -0.81
CA GLU A 132 23.74 -11.20 -1.79
C GLU A 132 25.27 -11.22 -1.96
N TYR A 133 26.02 -11.27 -0.87
CA TYR A 133 27.48 -11.34 -0.91
C TYR A 133 27.97 -12.56 -1.69
N GLN A 134 27.43 -13.74 -1.37
CA GLN A 134 27.81 -15.00 -2.03
C GLN A 134 27.49 -14.96 -3.52
N ARG A 135 26.27 -14.55 -3.90
CA ARG A 135 25.88 -14.38 -5.31
C ARG A 135 26.78 -13.39 -6.04
N SER A 136 27.15 -12.28 -5.40
CA SER A 136 28.05 -11.29 -6.00
C SER A 136 29.47 -11.84 -6.22
N GLN A 137 30.01 -12.59 -5.25
CA GLN A 137 31.33 -13.22 -5.38
C GLN A 137 31.34 -14.29 -6.49
N LEU A 138 30.30 -15.12 -6.56
CA LEU A 138 30.14 -16.12 -7.61
C LEU A 138 30.05 -15.47 -8.99
N ALA A 139 29.21 -14.44 -9.14
CA ALA A 139 29.07 -13.71 -10.40
C ALA A 139 30.38 -13.02 -10.83
N MET A 140 31.13 -12.44 -9.88
CA MET A 140 32.44 -11.85 -10.16
C MET A 140 33.46 -12.92 -10.60
N ARG A 141 33.51 -14.06 -9.91
CA ARG A 141 34.36 -15.21 -10.26
C ARG A 141 34.01 -15.74 -11.65
N GLN A 142 32.73 -15.89 -11.96
CA GLN A 142 32.26 -16.33 -13.28
C GLN A 142 32.67 -15.33 -14.38
N LYS A 143 32.50 -14.03 -14.15
CA LYS A 143 32.93 -12.98 -15.09
C LYS A 143 34.44 -13.03 -15.36
N MET A 144 35.25 -13.26 -14.32
CA MET A 144 36.71 -13.43 -14.43
C MET A 144 37.08 -14.72 -15.19
N LEU A 145 36.40 -15.83 -14.91
CA LEU A 145 36.62 -17.11 -15.59
C LEU A 145 36.20 -17.06 -17.07
N GLN A 146 35.11 -16.37 -17.40
CA GLN A 146 34.68 -16.13 -18.79
C GLN A 146 35.70 -15.30 -19.57
N GLN A 147 36.37 -14.34 -18.91
CA GLN A 147 37.46 -13.56 -19.50
C GLN A 147 38.72 -14.41 -19.74
N LEU A 148 38.95 -15.44 -18.92
CA LEU A 148 40.16 -16.29 -18.96
C LEU A 148 39.99 -17.59 -19.77
N SER A 149 38.77 -18.13 -19.88
CA SER A 149 38.48 -19.40 -20.53
C SER A 149 37.04 -19.45 -21.06
N LYS A 150 36.86 -19.74 -22.36
CA LYS A 150 35.52 -19.94 -22.98
C LYS A 150 34.83 -21.25 -22.57
N SER A 151 35.50 -22.08 -21.75
CA SER A 151 34.99 -23.38 -21.32
C SER A 151 35.43 -23.64 -19.89
N ALA A 152 34.60 -23.23 -18.94
CA ALA A 152 34.70 -23.65 -17.55
C ALA A 152 33.34 -23.49 -16.87
N THR A 153 32.46 -24.47 -17.07
CA THR A 153 31.27 -24.66 -16.23
C THR A 153 31.74 -25.47 -15.02
N VAL A 154 31.93 -24.81 -13.87
CA VAL A 154 32.38 -25.50 -12.65
C VAL A 154 31.55 -25.03 -11.45
N ILE A 155 30.77 -26.00 -10.95
CA ILE A 155 30.31 -26.24 -9.57
C ILE A 155 29.60 -25.06 -8.88
N SER A 156 28.26 -25.05 -8.92
CA SER A 156 27.41 -24.19 -8.07
C SER A 156 26.26 -24.93 -7.35
N ILE A 157 26.09 -26.24 -7.58
CA ILE A 157 24.89 -26.99 -7.16
C ILE A 157 24.82 -27.16 -5.63
N SER A 158 25.95 -27.24 -4.91
CA SER A 158 25.91 -27.47 -3.46
C SER A 158 25.63 -26.22 -2.63
N GLU A 159 26.00 -25.03 -3.13
CA GLU A 159 25.77 -23.76 -2.40
C GLU A 159 24.31 -23.31 -2.56
N THR A 160 23.73 -23.46 -3.76
CA THR A 160 22.31 -23.16 -3.99
C THR A 160 21.39 -24.04 -3.16
N ALA A 161 21.73 -25.32 -2.98
CA ALA A 161 20.93 -26.23 -2.16
C ALA A 161 20.92 -25.83 -0.66
N LEU A 162 22.02 -25.27 -0.15
CA LEU A 162 22.10 -24.78 1.24
C LEU A 162 21.30 -23.48 1.42
N GLU A 163 21.33 -22.58 0.43
CA GLU A 163 20.50 -21.37 0.45
C GLU A 163 19.00 -21.70 0.38
N GLU A 164 18.62 -22.67 -0.43
CA GLU A 164 17.23 -23.15 -0.52
C GLU A 164 16.76 -23.76 0.80
N GLN A 165 17.59 -24.58 1.45
CA GLN A 165 17.28 -25.15 2.78
C GLN A 165 17.10 -24.06 3.83
N ALA A 166 18.02 -23.10 3.92
CA ALA A 166 17.92 -22.00 4.88
C ALA A 166 16.70 -21.11 4.60
N MET A 167 16.32 -20.92 3.34
CA MET A 167 15.10 -20.19 2.98
C MET A 167 13.84 -20.93 3.43
N GLU A 168 13.81 -22.25 3.33
CA GLU A 168 12.68 -23.06 3.81
C GLU A 168 12.54 -23.01 5.33
N GLU A 169 13.65 -23.12 6.07
CA GLU A 169 13.67 -22.93 7.53
C GLU A 169 13.10 -21.55 7.94
N MET A 170 13.45 -20.49 7.21
CA MET A 170 12.91 -19.15 7.45
C MET A 170 11.40 -19.05 7.16
N LYS A 171 10.88 -19.79 6.18
CA LYS A 171 9.43 -19.84 5.91
C LYS A 171 8.68 -20.58 6.99
N GLU A 172 9.23 -21.68 7.50
CA GLU A 172 8.66 -22.44 8.61
C GLU A 172 8.54 -21.55 9.85
N GLU A 173 9.63 -20.87 10.21
CA GLU A 173 9.65 -19.97 11.37
C GLU A 173 8.68 -18.79 11.21
N PHE A 174 8.58 -18.20 10.02
CA PHE A 174 7.57 -17.18 9.76
C PHE A 174 6.15 -17.73 9.91
N GLY A 175 5.92 -18.97 9.46
CA GLY A 175 4.66 -19.68 9.67
C GLY A 175 4.31 -19.88 11.15
N ASP A 176 5.31 -20.21 11.97
CA ASP A 176 5.14 -20.32 13.42
C ASP A 176 4.77 -18.97 14.06
N ILE A 177 5.45 -17.89 13.68
CA ILE A 177 5.09 -16.53 14.14
C ILE A 177 3.65 -16.17 13.76
N LEU A 178 3.22 -16.48 12.53
CA LEU A 178 1.84 -16.26 12.10
C LEU A 178 0.84 -17.11 12.90
N ASN A 179 1.18 -18.37 13.19
CA ASN A 179 0.34 -19.24 13.99
C ASN A 179 0.23 -18.77 15.44
N ASP A 180 1.31 -18.27 16.03
CA ASP A 180 1.29 -17.73 17.40
C ASP A 180 0.55 -16.40 17.46
N MET A 181 0.69 -15.54 16.44
CA MET A 181 -0.15 -14.36 16.26
C MET A 181 -1.63 -14.73 16.18
N GLU A 182 -1.98 -15.73 15.36
CA GLU A 182 -3.37 -16.21 15.25
C GLU A 182 -3.91 -16.73 16.56
N LYS A 183 -3.18 -17.59 17.27
CA LYS A 183 -3.58 -18.08 18.60
C LYS A 183 -3.77 -16.93 19.59
N TYR A 184 -2.92 -15.91 19.52
CA TYR A 184 -3.00 -14.75 20.38
C TYR A 184 -4.27 -13.91 20.13
N VAL A 185 -4.70 -13.79 18.86
CA VAL A 185 -5.91 -13.02 18.48
C VAL A 185 -7.15 -13.86 18.22
N GLU A 186 -7.08 -15.19 18.30
CA GLU A 186 -8.10 -16.15 17.84
C GLU A 186 -9.53 -15.79 18.27
N PRO A 187 -9.81 -15.45 19.55
CA PRO A 187 -11.16 -15.11 19.95
C PRO A 187 -11.68 -13.90 19.16
N LEU A 188 -10.85 -12.90 18.86
CA LEU A 188 -11.23 -11.74 18.06
C LEU A 188 -11.35 -12.07 16.57
N SER A 189 -10.42 -12.87 16.02
CA SER A 189 -10.47 -13.31 14.63
C SER A 189 -11.79 -14.01 14.31
N SER A 190 -12.30 -14.84 15.24
CA SER A 190 -13.61 -15.49 15.12
C SER A 190 -14.76 -14.49 15.10
N HIS A 191 -14.76 -13.51 16.02
CA HIS A 191 -15.79 -12.46 16.04
C HIS A 191 -15.77 -11.61 14.76
N ILE A 192 -14.59 -11.22 14.26
CA ILE A 192 -14.43 -10.47 13.01
C ILE A 192 -15.00 -11.31 11.85
N LYS A 193 -14.65 -12.60 11.78
CA LYS A 193 -15.17 -13.51 10.76
C LYS A 193 -16.70 -13.57 10.79
N THR A 194 -17.30 -13.86 11.93
CA THR A 194 -18.76 -14.03 12.04
C THR A 194 -19.53 -12.73 11.84
N LYS A 195 -19.04 -11.59 12.36
CA LYS A 195 -19.83 -10.35 12.42
C LYS A 195 -19.61 -9.42 11.25
N LEU A 196 -18.38 -9.38 10.73
CA LEU A 196 -18.03 -8.50 9.61
C LEU A 196 -17.99 -9.26 8.29
N LEU A 197 -17.22 -10.35 8.23
CA LEU A 197 -16.87 -11.00 6.98
C LEU A 197 -17.96 -11.94 6.46
N GLN A 198 -18.59 -12.71 7.34
CA GLN A 198 -19.63 -13.66 6.93
C GLN A 198 -20.80 -12.96 6.21
N PRO A 199 -21.33 -11.82 6.68
CA PRO A 199 -22.32 -11.05 5.92
C PRO A 199 -21.81 -10.54 4.56
N ILE A 200 -20.54 -10.11 4.47
CA ILE A 200 -19.93 -9.68 3.20
C ILE A 200 -19.90 -10.85 2.21
N ILE A 201 -19.47 -12.02 2.66
CA ILE A 201 -19.38 -13.25 1.86
C ILE A 201 -20.77 -13.69 1.40
N GLU A 202 -21.75 -13.70 2.29
CA GLU A 202 -23.14 -14.06 1.99
C GLU A 202 -23.76 -13.11 0.94
N GLN A 203 -23.53 -11.80 1.07
CA GLN A 203 -23.96 -10.81 0.07
C GLN A 203 -23.28 -11.07 -1.29
N ALA A 204 -21.95 -11.25 -1.32
CA ALA A 204 -21.21 -11.50 -2.55
C ALA A 204 -21.68 -12.77 -3.27
N ASN A 205 -21.96 -13.84 -2.52
CA ASN A 205 -22.42 -15.11 -3.08
C ASN A 205 -23.85 -15.04 -3.63
N GLN A 206 -24.76 -14.31 -2.97
CA GLN A 206 -26.11 -14.07 -3.49
C GLN A 206 -26.07 -13.33 -4.84
N HIS A 207 -25.21 -12.31 -4.96
CA HIS A 207 -25.05 -11.58 -6.22
C HIS A 207 -24.40 -12.43 -7.34
N THR A 208 -23.50 -13.35 -6.99
CA THR A 208 -22.87 -14.25 -7.95
C THR A 208 -23.88 -15.29 -8.48
N PHE A 209 -24.78 -15.77 -7.62
CA PHE A 209 -25.88 -16.67 -8.00
C PHE A 209 -26.85 -15.99 -8.97
N LEU A 210 -27.27 -14.75 -8.66
CA LEU A 210 -28.14 -13.96 -9.55
C LEU A 210 -27.48 -13.67 -10.91
N LYS A 211 -26.16 -13.47 -10.96
CA LYS A 211 -25.44 -13.28 -12.24
C LYS A 211 -25.45 -14.53 -13.14
N ARG A 212 -25.47 -15.74 -12.57
CA ARG A 212 -25.58 -16.98 -13.37
C ARG A 212 -26.98 -17.16 -13.98
N ASP A 213 -28.03 -16.82 -13.23
CA ASP A 213 -29.40 -16.95 -13.71
C ASP A 213 -29.76 -15.89 -14.77
N PHE A 214 -29.20 -14.69 -14.68
CA PHE A 214 -29.42 -13.62 -15.67
C PHE A 214 -28.48 -13.67 -16.88
N GLN A 215 -27.46 -14.55 -16.91
CA GLN A 215 -26.57 -14.71 -18.07
C GLN A 215 -27.24 -15.34 -19.30
N GLN A 216 -28.50 -15.78 -19.20
CA GLN A 216 -29.30 -16.22 -20.34
C GLN A 216 -30.06 -15.09 -21.06
N GLU A 217 -30.15 -13.89 -20.50
CA GLU A 217 -30.81 -12.76 -21.16
C GLU A 217 -29.98 -11.48 -21.08
N LEU A 218 -29.82 -10.83 -22.24
CA LEU A 218 -29.32 -9.47 -22.46
C LEU A 218 -27.83 -9.30 -22.81
N SER A 219 -27.52 -9.71 -24.03
CA SER A 219 -26.82 -8.86 -25.00
C SER A 219 -27.57 -7.52 -25.16
N ASN A 220 -27.39 -6.56 -24.25
CA ASN A 220 -27.65 -5.12 -24.47
C ASN A 220 -27.19 -4.30 -23.26
N GLY A 221 -25.89 -3.98 -23.21
CA GLY A 221 -25.36 -2.63 -22.98
C GLY A 221 -25.76 -1.76 -21.78
N GLN A 222 -26.57 -2.17 -20.81
CA GLN A 222 -26.88 -1.34 -19.64
C GLN A 222 -27.25 -2.18 -18.41
N LEU A 223 -26.70 -1.77 -17.25
CA LEU A 223 -26.84 -2.32 -15.88
C LEU A 223 -25.93 -3.50 -15.49
N LEU A 224 -24.64 -3.21 -15.29
CA LEU A 224 -23.93 -3.74 -14.13
C LEU A 224 -23.91 -2.62 -13.09
N SER A 225 -24.74 -2.70 -12.03
CA SER A 225 -24.37 -1.99 -10.81
C SER A 225 -23.09 -2.66 -10.32
N GLU A 226 -21.94 -2.07 -10.64
CA GLU A 226 -20.65 -2.51 -10.12
C GLU A 226 -20.75 -2.59 -8.60
N LEU A 227 -20.52 -3.78 -8.02
CA LEU A 227 -20.43 -3.90 -6.57
C LEU A 227 -19.28 -2.98 -6.13
N THR A 228 -19.58 -2.06 -5.22
CA THR A 228 -18.55 -1.23 -4.57
C THR A 228 -17.58 -2.17 -3.85
N PRO A 229 -16.27 -2.11 -4.12
CA PRO A 229 -15.30 -3.01 -3.51
C PRO A 229 -15.28 -2.82 -1.99
N GLU A 230 -15.28 -3.93 -1.26
CA GLU A 230 -15.28 -3.93 0.21
C GLU A 230 -13.85 -3.72 0.73
N MET A 231 -13.66 -2.65 1.50
CA MET A 231 -12.34 -2.25 1.99
C MET A 231 -12.26 -2.37 3.50
N ILE A 232 -11.23 -3.05 3.99
CA ILE A 232 -10.96 -3.20 5.42
C ILE A 232 -9.84 -2.24 5.82
N ILE A 233 -10.08 -1.46 6.88
CA ILE A 233 -9.11 -0.52 7.44
C ILE A 233 -8.85 -0.90 8.89
N ILE A 234 -7.61 -1.27 9.20
CA ILE A 234 -7.16 -1.68 10.52
C ILE A 234 -6.58 -0.46 11.25
N LEU A 235 -7.23 -0.07 12.34
CA LEU A 235 -6.75 0.93 13.29
C LEU A 235 -6.18 0.23 14.52
N ALA A 236 -4.91 -0.16 14.45
CA ALA A 236 -4.26 -0.89 15.53
C ALA A 236 -3.35 0.01 16.40
N GLY A 237 -3.26 -0.31 17.69
CA GLY A 237 -2.32 0.34 18.61
C GLY A 237 -0.85 0.07 18.23
N PRO A 238 0.10 0.90 18.71
CA PRO A 238 1.53 0.80 18.34
C PRO A 238 2.16 -0.58 18.59
N THR A 239 1.67 -1.30 19.60
CA THR A 239 2.10 -2.65 19.95
C THR A 239 1.76 -3.68 18.87
N LEU A 240 0.59 -3.56 18.25
CA LEU A 240 0.10 -4.50 17.23
C LEU A 240 0.52 -4.12 15.82
N MET A 241 0.75 -2.82 15.56
CA MET A 241 1.15 -2.29 14.25
C MET A 241 2.52 -2.77 13.77
N GLN A 242 3.28 -3.49 14.59
CA GLN A 242 4.53 -4.13 14.16
C GLN A 242 4.31 -5.53 13.57
N LEU A 243 3.17 -6.17 13.88
CA LEU A 243 2.84 -7.51 13.40
C LEU A 243 2.23 -7.44 12.00
N PRO A 244 2.35 -8.50 11.17
CA PRO A 244 1.72 -8.58 9.86
C PRO A 244 0.22 -8.89 9.96
N LEU A 245 -0.58 -7.97 10.51
CA LEU A 245 -2.01 -8.17 10.76
C LEU A 245 -2.83 -8.51 9.49
N GLU A 246 -2.38 -8.09 8.31
CA GLU A 246 -3.01 -8.44 7.04
C GLU A 246 -2.96 -9.94 6.78
N ALA A 247 -1.93 -10.64 7.28
CA ALA A 247 -1.74 -12.08 7.12
C ALA A 247 -2.70 -12.92 7.97
N LEU A 248 -3.56 -12.30 8.78
CA LEU A 248 -4.60 -13.02 9.52
C LEU A 248 -5.50 -13.80 8.56
N LYS A 249 -5.67 -15.10 8.81
CA LYS A 249 -6.48 -16.06 8.06
C LYS A 249 -7.90 -15.57 7.82
N CYS A 250 -8.51 -14.91 8.80
CA CYS A 250 -9.84 -14.33 8.63
C CYS A 250 -9.85 -13.23 7.55
N LEU A 251 -8.78 -12.45 7.42
CA LEU A 251 -8.64 -11.41 6.42
C LEU A 251 -8.13 -11.92 5.07
N GLN A 252 -7.67 -13.17 4.96
CA GLN A 252 -7.17 -13.77 3.71
C GLN A 252 -8.28 -14.30 2.78
N THR A 253 -9.50 -13.76 2.89
CA THR A 253 -10.64 -14.16 2.07
C THR A 253 -10.63 -13.49 0.68
N PRO A 254 -11.13 -14.16 -0.37
CA PRO A 254 -11.20 -13.59 -1.72
C PRO A 254 -12.26 -12.50 -1.88
N HIS A 255 -13.19 -12.38 -0.93
CA HIS A 255 -14.28 -11.40 -0.96
C HIS A 255 -13.91 -10.04 -0.35
N VAL A 256 -12.68 -9.90 0.15
CA VAL A 256 -12.12 -8.64 0.64
C VAL A 256 -11.15 -8.10 -0.41
N ASP A 257 -11.53 -7.00 -1.04
CA ASP A 257 -10.78 -6.39 -2.14
C ASP A 257 -9.52 -5.66 -1.65
N SER A 258 -9.55 -5.13 -0.43
CA SER A 258 -8.44 -4.37 0.12
C SER A 258 -8.35 -4.48 1.64
N VAL A 259 -7.11 -4.56 2.14
CA VAL A 259 -6.80 -4.44 3.57
C VAL A 259 -5.71 -3.37 3.71
N THR A 260 -5.97 -2.36 4.53
CA THR A 260 -5.05 -1.24 4.78
C THR A 260 -4.99 -0.91 6.27
N ARG A 261 -4.01 -0.13 6.70
CA ARG A 261 -3.86 0.36 8.07
C ARG A 261 -4.09 1.86 8.14
N ASP A 262 -4.49 2.37 9.31
CA ASP A 262 -4.31 3.79 9.64
C ASP A 262 -4.07 3.97 11.14
N PHE A 263 -3.69 5.16 11.56
CA PHE A 263 -3.27 5.44 12.93
C PHE A 263 -4.43 5.84 13.84
N SER A 264 -5.47 6.44 13.27
CA SER A 264 -6.68 6.83 14.01
C SER A 264 -7.83 7.16 13.06
N LEU A 265 -9.04 7.13 13.58
CA LEU A 265 -10.23 7.57 12.85
C LEU A 265 -10.13 9.05 12.41
N GLN A 266 -9.48 9.88 13.22
CA GLN A 266 -9.25 11.30 12.92
C GLN A 266 -8.32 11.49 11.72
N MET A 267 -7.21 10.74 11.70
CA MET A 267 -6.28 10.78 10.59
C MET A 267 -6.98 10.31 9.31
N LEU A 268 -7.69 9.19 9.39
CA LEU A 268 -8.43 8.63 8.26
C LEU A 268 -9.48 9.62 7.72
N HIS A 269 -10.28 10.21 8.61
CA HIS A 269 -11.26 11.22 8.23
C HIS A 269 -10.59 12.44 7.59
N ARG A 270 -9.48 12.95 8.14
CA ARG A 270 -8.76 14.10 7.57
C ARG A 270 -8.17 13.83 6.19
N ARG A 271 -7.76 12.58 5.90
CA ARG A 271 -7.31 12.18 4.56
C ARG A 271 -8.47 12.19 3.56
N TRP A 272 -9.66 11.76 3.99
CA TRP A 272 -10.85 11.64 3.13
C TRP A 272 -11.59 12.97 2.95
N PHE A 273 -11.84 13.67 4.06
CA PHE A 273 -12.61 14.90 4.11
C PHE A 273 -11.68 16.11 4.11
N VAL A 274 -11.68 16.82 2.98
CA VAL A 274 -11.04 18.13 2.87
C VAL A 274 -12.07 19.19 3.23
N ASP A 275 -11.75 20.06 4.19
CA ASP A 275 -12.66 21.14 4.59
C ASP A 275 -13.01 22.02 3.37
N PRO A 276 -14.28 22.41 3.16
CA PRO A 276 -14.69 23.21 2.00
C PRO A 276 -13.91 24.53 1.85
N GLU A 277 -13.52 25.16 2.96
CA GLU A 277 -12.69 26.37 2.97
C GLU A 277 -11.25 26.09 2.49
N GLU A 278 -10.70 24.92 2.85
CA GLU A 278 -9.37 24.47 2.44
C GLU A 278 -9.37 24.06 0.97
N ALA A 279 -10.43 23.39 0.51
CA ALA A 279 -10.65 23.10 -0.91
C ALA A 279 -10.79 24.37 -1.76
N ALA A 280 -11.50 25.39 -1.25
CA ALA A 280 -11.64 26.68 -1.92
C ALA A 280 -10.29 27.45 -1.99
N ALA A 281 -9.53 27.46 -0.90
CA ALA A 281 -8.20 28.08 -0.86
C ALA A 281 -7.20 27.38 -1.81
N ALA A 282 -7.22 26.04 -1.87
CA ALA A 282 -6.39 25.27 -2.78
C ALA A 282 -6.76 25.52 -4.25
N ALA A 283 -8.05 25.63 -4.57
CA ALA A 283 -8.53 25.98 -5.91
C ALA A 283 -8.12 27.42 -6.30
N GLU A 284 -8.14 28.36 -5.36
CA GLU A 284 -7.69 29.74 -5.58
C GLU A 284 -6.18 29.82 -5.82
N LYS A 285 -5.38 29.07 -5.04
CA LYS A 285 -3.92 28.93 -5.23
C LYS A 285 -3.59 28.39 -6.63
N LYS A 286 -4.20 27.27 -7.04
CA LYS A 286 -4.03 26.70 -8.39
C LYS A 286 -4.39 27.71 -9.48
N ARG A 287 -5.49 28.46 -9.32
CA ARG A 287 -5.91 29.48 -10.28
C ARG A 287 -4.92 30.64 -10.39
N ASN A 288 -4.26 31.01 -9.29
CA ASN A 288 -3.23 32.05 -9.29
C ASN A 288 -1.92 31.56 -9.91
N ASP A 289 -1.51 30.33 -9.63
CA ASP A 289 -0.32 29.71 -10.24
C ASP A 289 -0.46 29.58 -11.77
N LEU A 290 -1.67 29.24 -12.25
CA LEU A 290 -2.03 29.25 -13.68
C LEU A 290 -2.00 30.64 -14.34
N LYS A 291 -2.16 31.73 -13.57
CA LYS A 291 -2.06 33.11 -14.07
C LYS A 291 -0.62 33.61 -14.09
N THR A 292 0.24 33.12 -13.22
CA THR A 292 1.67 33.46 -13.14
C THR A 292 2.56 32.54 -13.98
N ALA A 293 2.04 31.40 -14.45
CA ALA A 293 2.71 30.59 -15.45
C ALA A 293 2.98 31.42 -16.72
N PRO A 294 4.22 31.42 -17.26
CA PRO A 294 4.56 32.24 -18.42
C PRO A 294 3.66 31.86 -19.60
N LYS A 295 2.90 32.84 -20.09
CA LYS A 295 2.08 32.68 -21.30
C LYS A 295 3.00 32.23 -22.43
N THR A 296 2.77 31.03 -22.96
CA THR A 296 3.35 30.61 -24.22
C THR A 296 3.02 31.67 -25.29
N PRO A 297 4.01 32.18 -26.04
CA PRO A 297 3.74 33.22 -27.03
C PRO A 297 2.84 32.65 -28.12
N LYS A 298 1.65 33.23 -28.28
CA LYS A 298 0.81 33.03 -29.44
C LYS A 298 1.50 33.61 -30.68
N GLY A 299 1.90 32.74 -31.60
CA GLY A 299 1.96 32.95 -33.05
C GLY A 299 2.89 34.04 -33.59
N GLY A 300 3.97 33.61 -34.26
CA GLY A 300 4.69 34.42 -35.24
C GLY A 300 5.20 33.51 -36.35
N LYS A 301 4.69 33.70 -37.57
CA LYS A 301 5.28 33.14 -38.79
C LYS A 301 6.65 33.77 -38.94
N ASP A 302 7.73 32.99 -38.89
CA ASP A 302 8.91 33.25 -39.71
C ASP A 302 9.80 32.01 -39.81
N ALA A 303 10.30 31.80 -41.01
CA ALA A 303 10.99 30.61 -41.46
C ALA A 303 12.47 30.60 -41.04
N GLY A 304 12.95 29.41 -40.68
CA GLY A 304 14.33 28.98 -40.93
C GLY A 304 15.31 29.12 -39.76
N LYS A 305 15.49 28.04 -38.99
CA LYS A 305 16.81 27.46 -38.66
C LYS A 305 16.64 26.12 -37.95
N LYS A 306 17.44 25.14 -38.41
CA LYS A 306 17.48 23.74 -37.98
C LYS A 306 17.75 23.62 -36.48
N GLY A 307 16.82 23.01 -35.76
CA GLY A 307 17.01 22.43 -34.43
C GLY A 307 16.18 21.15 -34.37
N VAL A 308 16.81 20.06 -33.93
CA VAL A 308 16.23 18.71 -33.89
C VAL A 308 15.00 18.72 -32.98
N ALA A 309 13.82 18.54 -33.56
CA ALA A 309 12.59 18.39 -32.82
C ALA A 309 12.55 17.00 -32.18
N THR A 310 12.63 16.94 -30.85
CA THR A 310 12.06 15.82 -30.11
C THR A 310 10.56 15.77 -30.41
N PRO A 311 10.01 14.63 -30.84
CA PRO A 311 8.60 14.54 -31.17
C PRO A 311 7.80 14.74 -29.87
N ALA A 312 6.99 15.80 -29.83
CA ALA A 312 5.95 15.94 -28.82
C ALA A 312 4.98 14.77 -29.01
N ALA A 313 5.12 13.72 -28.20
CA ALA A 313 4.20 12.61 -28.17
C ALA A 313 2.79 13.18 -27.98
N LYS A 314 1.87 12.83 -28.89
CA LYS A 314 0.44 13.13 -28.71
C LYS A 314 -0.02 12.36 -27.47
N ILE A 315 -0.15 13.07 -26.36
CA ILE A 315 -0.63 12.54 -25.09
C ILE A 315 -2.07 12.08 -25.33
N VAL A 316 -2.31 10.78 -25.23
CA VAL A 316 -3.65 10.22 -25.17
C VAL A 316 -4.20 10.55 -23.77
N PRO A 317 -5.30 11.32 -23.65
CA PRO A 317 -5.88 11.59 -22.35
C PRO A 317 -6.36 10.28 -21.72
N LEU A 318 -5.95 10.01 -20.49
CA LEU A 318 -6.48 8.87 -19.73
C LEU A 318 -7.92 9.23 -19.29
N ASN A 319 -8.92 8.85 -20.09
CA ASN A 319 -10.32 8.98 -19.70
C ASN A 319 -10.71 7.76 -18.86
N ARG A 320 -10.31 7.75 -17.60
CA ARG A 320 -10.79 6.77 -16.61
C ARG A 320 -11.89 7.42 -15.77
N GLU A 321 -13.11 6.89 -15.88
CA GLU A 321 -14.20 7.32 -15.00
C GLU A 321 -13.88 6.90 -13.57
N LEU A 322 -13.97 7.84 -12.63
CA LEU A 322 -13.72 7.58 -11.22
C LEU A 322 -14.92 6.83 -10.64
N PRO A 323 -14.71 5.62 -10.07
CA PRO A 323 -15.77 4.94 -9.35
C PRO A 323 -16.29 5.78 -8.18
N PRO A 324 -17.55 5.61 -7.77
CA PRO A 324 -18.08 6.28 -6.58
C PRO A 324 -17.21 5.94 -5.35
N ASP A 325 -17.08 6.91 -4.45
CA ASP A 325 -16.27 6.78 -3.23
C ASP A 325 -14.80 6.40 -3.49
N CYS A 326 -14.22 6.81 -4.62
CA CYS A 326 -12.78 6.73 -4.89
C CYS A 326 -12.18 8.13 -5.03
N ALA A 327 -10.93 8.29 -4.56
CA ALA A 327 -10.18 9.53 -4.72
C ALA A 327 -9.18 9.40 -5.88
N SER A 328 -9.02 10.48 -6.65
CA SER A 328 -8.17 10.48 -7.84
C SER A 328 -6.73 10.86 -7.55
N ILE A 329 -5.80 10.27 -8.29
CA ILE A 329 -4.40 10.68 -8.34
C ILE A 329 -4.10 11.08 -9.78
N ASP A 330 -3.66 12.33 -9.97
CA ASP A 330 -3.20 12.83 -11.27
C ASP A 330 -1.90 12.14 -11.68
N THR A 331 -1.94 11.29 -12.71
CA THR A 331 -0.75 10.56 -13.20
C THR A 331 0.35 11.49 -13.74
N HIS A 332 0.02 12.72 -14.14
CA HIS A 332 0.96 13.61 -14.80
C HIS A 332 1.91 14.35 -13.85
N SER A 333 1.65 14.32 -12.55
CA SER A 333 2.45 14.97 -11.50
C SER A 333 3.16 13.96 -10.59
N PHE A 334 3.46 12.78 -11.13
CA PHE A 334 4.24 11.76 -10.42
C PHE A 334 5.72 12.13 -10.40
N HIS A 335 6.30 12.08 -9.21
CA HIS A 335 7.71 12.29 -8.98
C HIS A 335 8.39 11.01 -8.50
N TYR A 336 9.64 10.77 -8.93
CA TYR A 336 10.39 9.60 -8.49
C TYR A 336 11.86 9.89 -8.18
N ILE A 337 12.42 9.16 -7.21
CA ILE A 337 13.85 9.13 -6.93
C ILE A 337 14.29 7.66 -6.89
N VAL A 338 15.23 7.31 -7.77
CA VAL A 338 15.64 5.92 -7.99
C VAL A 338 17.14 5.77 -7.77
N ASP A 339 17.48 4.82 -6.90
CA ASP A 339 18.85 4.45 -6.50
C ASP A 339 19.79 5.66 -6.32
N PRO A 340 19.45 6.62 -5.44
CA PRO A 340 20.13 7.92 -5.37
C PRO A 340 21.62 7.80 -5.03
N SER A 341 22.02 6.80 -4.25
CA SER A 341 23.42 6.55 -3.92
C SER A 341 24.16 5.73 -5.00
N ASN A 342 23.44 5.11 -5.94
CA ASN A 342 23.99 4.21 -6.97
C ASN A 342 24.91 3.13 -6.38
N GLU A 343 24.48 2.52 -5.28
CA GLU A 343 25.25 1.54 -4.50
C GLU A 343 24.87 0.09 -4.84
N CYS A 344 24.00 -0.08 -5.84
CA CYS A 344 23.68 -1.39 -6.38
C CYS A 344 24.94 -2.08 -6.94
N SER A 345 25.06 -3.39 -6.71
CA SER A 345 26.20 -4.15 -7.21
C SER A 345 26.13 -4.28 -8.74
N GLU A 346 27.29 -4.23 -9.41
CA GLU A 346 27.39 -4.56 -10.84
C GLU A 346 27.10 -6.04 -11.14
N THR A 347 26.94 -6.88 -10.13
CA THR A 347 26.51 -8.27 -10.33
C THR A 347 25.02 -8.47 -10.12
N GLU A 348 24.33 -7.48 -9.55
CA GLU A 348 22.89 -7.56 -9.30
C GLU A 348 22.11 -7.54 -10.62
N GLN A 349 21.17 -8.47 -10.75
CA GLN A 349 20.36 -8.60 -11.97
C GLN A 349 19.23 -7.57 -11.98
N TYR A 350 18.56 -7.41 -10.83
CA TYR A 350 17.39 -6.53 -10.69
C TYR A 350 17.79 -5.17 -10.11
N ARG A 351 18.64 -4.43 -10.83
CA ARG A 351 19.09 -3.11 -10.37
C ARG A 351 17.93 -2.10 -10.40
N PRO A 352 17.70 -1.32 -9.33
CA PRO A 352 16.56 -0.41 -9.28
C PRO A 352 16.51 0.59 -10.44
N ALA A 353 17.65 1.20 -10.79
CA ALA A 353 17.73 2.13 -11.92
C ALA A 353 17.34 1.48 -13.26
N GLN A 354 17.81 0.26 -13.54
CA GLN A 354 17.54 -0.43 -14.80
C GLN A 354 16.10 -0.93 -14.87
N VAL A 355 15.60 -1.54 -13.79
CA VAL A 355 14.21 -2.01 -13.70
C VAL A 355 13.25 -0.83 -13.86
N PHE A 356 13.51 0.29 -13.19
CA PHE A 356 12.64 1.46 -13.28
C PHE A 356 12.68 2.10 -14.68
N GLN A 357 13.85 2.19 -15.31
CA GLN A 357 13.96 2.66 -16.70
C GLN A 357 13.15 1.80 -17.68
N GLN A 358 13.17 0.48 -17.51
CA GLN A 358 12.36 -0.43 -18.33
C GLN A 358 10.86 -0.18 -18.13
N LEU A 359 10.41 0.00 -16.88
CA LEU A 359 9.01 0.32 -16.57
C LEU A 359 8.59 1.68 -17.15
N LEU A 360 9.44 2.71 -17.05
CA LEU A 360 9.18 4.01 -17.67
C LEU A 360 9.03 3.91 -19.19
N GLN A 361 9.83 3.07 -19.85
CA GLN A 361 9.73 2.83 -21.29
C GLN A 361 8.46 2.06 -21.66
N MET A 362 8.11 1.04 -20.88
CA MET A 362 6.90 0.24 -21.05
C MET A 362 5.64 1.11 -20.99
N TYR A 363 5.56 2.03 -20.03
CA TYR A 363 4.42 2.92 -19.82
C TYR A 363 4.56 4.31 -20.48
N GLY A 364 5.62 4.52 -21.27
CA GLY A 364 6.05 5.81 -21.82
C GLY A 364 5.03 6.53 -22.70
N GLN A 365 4.19 5.78 -23.40
CA GLN A 365 3.22 6.37 -24.35
C GLN A 365 1.96 6.89 -23.64
N THR A 366 1.57 6.29 -22.53
CA THR A 366 0.24 6.50 -21.92
C THR A 366 0.33 7.18 -20.55
N PHE A 367 1.23 6.75 -19.67
CA PHE A 367 1.20 7.16 -18.25
C PHE A 367 2.41 7.98 -17.82
N THR A 368 3.61 7.58 -18.25
CA THR A 368 4.86 8.16 -17.72
C THR A 368 5.48 9.34 -18.50
N PRO A 369 4.91 9.92 -19.59
CA PRO A 369 5.65 10.91 -20.39
C PRO A 369 5.90 12.25 -19.67
N ARG A 370 5.20 12.51 -18.57
CA ARG A 370 5.35 13.72 -17.74
C ARG A 370 5.96 13.46 -16.37
N TRP A 371 6.29 12.21 -16.06
CA TRP A 371 6.88 11.89 -14.77
C TRP A 371 8.25 12.54 -14.66
N ASN A 372 8.48 13.24 -13.56
CA ASN A 372 9.73 13.91 -13.29
C ASN A 372 10.50 13.10 -12.24
N GLY A 373 11.80 12.94 -12.41
CA GLY A 373 12.55 12.10 -11.50
C GLY A 373 14.05 12.22 -11.59
N LEU A 374 14.70 11.68 -10.56
CA LEU A 374 16.14 11.67 -10.42
C LEU A 374 16.64 10.23 -10.34
N PHE A 375 17.64 9.90 -11.16
CA PHE A 375 18.40 8.67 -11.05
C PHE A 375 19.75 8.95 -10.39
N GLY A 376 20.15 8.15 -9.40
CA GLY A 376 21.47 8.30 -8.78
C GLY A 376 22.64 7.97 -9.72
N THR A 377 22.37 7.30 -10.85
CA THR A 377 23.36 7.13 -11.93
C THR A 377 23.71 8.45 -12.61
N GLU A 378 22.82 9.45 -12.55
CA GLU A 378 22.99 10.76 -13.19
C GLU A 378 23.39 11.82 -12.18
N VAL A 379 22.67 11.91 -11.06
CA VAL A 379 22.83 12.95 -10.04
C VAL A 379 22.62 12.37 -8.65
N PHE A 380 23.56 12.61 -7.74
CA PHE A 380 23.34 12.40 -6.32
C PHE A 380 22.47 13.55 -5.75
N PRO A 381 21.22 13.29 -5.31
CA PRO A 381 20.30 14.37 -4.96
C PRO A 381 20.68 15.07 -3.66
N SER A 382 20.71 16.40 -3.68
CA SER A 382 20.81 17.22 -2.48
C SER A 382 19.51 17.22 -1.67
N VAL A 383 19.57 17.55 -0.38
CA VAL A 383 18.38 17.63 0.49
C VAL A 383 17.32 18.59 -0.08
N GLY A 384 17.71 19.71 -0.69
CA GLY A 384 16.78 20.64 -1.32
C GLY A 384 16.03 20.03 -2.51
N GLN A 385 16.71 19.19 -3.30
CA GLN A 385 16.07 18.46 -4.40
C GLN A 385 15.10 17.40 -3.87
N TRP A 386 15.43 16.71 -2.78
CA TRP A 386 14.49 15.81 -2.10
C TRP A 386 13.23 16.56 -1.65
N GLU A 387 13.39 17.71 -0.99
CA GLU A 387 12.29 18.55 -0.52
C GLU A 387 11.41 19.03 -1.70
N GLU A 388 12.00 19.47 -2.81
CA GLU A 388 11.27 19.88 -4.01
C GLU A 388 10.48 18.72 -4.65
N MET A 389 11.12 17.55 -4.78
CA MET A 389 10.53 16.37 -5.41
C MET A 389 9.34 15.82 -4.64
N ILE A 390 9.44 15.73 -3.31
CA ILE A 390 8.35 15.18 -2.49
C ILE A 390 7.20 16.18 -2.29
N ASN A 391 7.49 17.48 -2.27
CA ASN A 391 6.48 18.51 -1.95
C ASN A 391 5.56 18.85 -3.12
N ASN A 392 6.04 18.74 -4.37
CA ASN A 392 5.32 19.20 -5.56
C ASN A 392 4.84 18.04 -6.45
N CYS A 393 4.30 16.97 -5.85
CA CYS A 393 3.85 15.78 -6.57
C CYS A 393 2.47 15.33 -6.12
N SER A 394 1.73 14.67 -7.01
CA SER A 394 0.51 13.92 -6.66
C SER A 394 0.84 12.54 -6.10
N ALA A 395 1.90 11.92 -6.60
CA ALA A 395 2.46 10.70 -6.09
C ALA A 395 3.98 10.73 -6.12
N PHE A 396 4.59 10.22 -5.06
CA PHE A 396 6.03 10.11 -4.91
C PHE A 396 6.43 8.64 -4.89
N ILE A 397 7.40 8.26 -5.75
CA ILE A 397 7.95 6.91 -5.79
C ILE A 397 9.43 6.96 -5.40
N PHE A 398 9.76 6.29 -4.31
CA PHE A 398 11.15 6.01 -3.96
C PHE A 398 11.45 4.55 -4.29
N TYR A 399 12.52 4.31 -5.05
CA TYR A 399 13.01 2.96 -5.31
C TYR A 399 14.51 2.88 -5.08
N GLY A 400 14.93 2.26 -3.98
CA GLY A 400 16.33 2.24 -3.57
C GLY A 400 16.70 1.05 -2.71
N MET A 401 17.96 1.02 -2.28
CA MET A 401 18.52 -0.07 -1.48
C MET A 401 18.15 0.04 0.00
N GLU A 402 18.74 0.99 0.71
CA GLU A 402 18.55 1.13 2.16
C GLU A 402 17.25 1.87 2.52
N ARG A 403 17.06 2.16 3.80
CA ARG A 403 15.87 2.84 4.33
C ARG A 403 15.70 4.24 3.74
N PHE A 404 14.49 4.57 3.29
CA PHE A 404 14.15 5.91 2.77
C PHE A 404 14.56 7.08 3.71
N ILE A 405 14.14 7.03 4.97
CA ILE A 405 14.41 8.11 5.96
C ILE A 405 15.90 8.20 6.35
N ALA A 406 16.71 7.19 6.02
CA ALA A 406 18.15 7.29 6.24
C ALA A 406 18.84 8.27 5.26
N GLN A 407 18.21 8.54 4.11
CA GLN A 407 18.72 9.43 3.06
C GLN A 407 18.15 10.86 3.18
N LEU A 408 16.92 10.99 3.69
CA LEU A 408 16.26 12.26 3.96
C LEU A 408 16.00 12.40 5.47
N PRO A 409 16.71 13.31 6.18
CA PRO A 409 16.60 13.41 7.63
C PRO A 409 15.15 13.58 8.13
N PRO A 410 14.74 12.88 9.21
CA PRO A 410 13.37 12.94 9.71
C PRO A 410 12.88 14.37 10.00
N ALA A 411 13.77 15.22 10.52
CA ALA A 411 13.45 16.62 10.84
C ALA A 411 13.08 17.43 9.60
N LYS A 412 13.61 17.07 8.43
CA LYS A 412 13.25 17.73 7.17
C LYS A 412 11.87 17.29 6.70
N VAL A 413 11.59 15.99 6.70
CA VAL A 413 10.27 15.46 6.35
C VAL A 413 9.18 16.04 7.25
N ALA A 414 9.44 16.14 8.56
CA ALA A 414 8.51 16.71 9.53
C ALA A 414 8.13 18.18 9.26
N ALA A 415 9.00 18.93 8.56
CA ALA A 415 8.81 20.34 8.27
C ALA A 415 8.09 20.59 6.93
N LEU A 416 7.86 19.55 6.14
CA LEU A 416 7.18 19.63 4.84
C LEU A 416 5.66 19.56 4.99
N ASN A 417 4.95 20.22 4.07
CA ASN A 417 3.50 20.11 3.91
C ASN A 417 3.19 19.36 2.62
N LEU A 418 2.99 18.05 2.74
CA LEU A 418 2.76 17.14 1.62
C LEU A 418 1.28 17.08 1.22
N ASP A 419 0.56 18.22 1.25
CA ASP A 419 -0.89 18.28 1.01
C ASP A 419 -1.27 17.82 -0.41
N GLU A 420 -0.36 18.02 -1.37
CA GLU A 420 -0.56 17.64 -2.76
C GLU A 420 -0.24 16.15 -3.00
N CYS A 421 0.59 15.55 -2.15
CA CYS A 421 1.04 14.15 -2.25
C CYS A 421 -0.05 13.19 -1.76
N GLN A 422 -0.79 12.60 -2.68
CA GLN A 422 -1.81 11.59 -2.38
C GLN A 422 -1.18 10.24 -2.04
N LEU A 423 -0.13 9.84 -2.76
CA LEU A 423 0.49 8.53 -2.63
C LEU A 423 2.00 8.63 -2.46
N ALA A 424 2.56 8.00 -1.43
CA ALA A 424 4.00 7.76 -1.30
C ALA A 424 4.27 6.26 -1.39
N LEU A 425 4.92 5.81 -2.46
CA LEU A 425 5.32 4.42 -2.68
C LEU A 425 6.82 4.27 -2.39
N LEU A 426 7.16 3.57 -1.31
CA LEU A 426 8.54 3.32 -0.90
C LEU A 426 8.89 1.85 -1.16
N ILE A 427 9.69 1.64 -2.21
CA ILE A 427 10.27 0.34 -2.55
C ILE A 427 11.72 0.35 -2.09
N ASP A 428 11.96 -0.09 -0.86
CA ASP A 428 13.27 0.00 -0.22
C ASP A 428 13.65 -1.26 0.57
N LYS A 429 14.69 -1.17 1.39
CA LYS A 429 15.21 -2.25 2.27
C LYS A 429 15.78 -3.48 1.54
N SER A 430 16.26 -3.32 0.32
CA SER A 430 17.17 -4.29 -0.33
C SER A 430 18.62 -3.89 -0.10
N GLN A 431 19.48 -4.82 0.32
CA GLN A 431 20.84 -4.47 0.72
C GLN A 431 21.88 -5.08 -0.21
N THR A 432 22.94 -4.31 -0.45
CA THR A 432 24.20 -4.82 -0.99
C THR A 432 25.31 -4.58 0.01
N ASN A 433 26.43 -5.27 -0.15
CA ASN A 433 27.61 -5.00 0.68
C ASN A 433 28.09 -3.55 0.65
N LYS A 434 27.91 -2.86 -0.47
CA LYS A 434 28.27 -1.43 -0.59
C LYS A 434 27.30 -0.56 0.20
N SER A 435 26.00 -0.75 -0.02
CA SER A 435 24.96 0.04 0.65
C SER A 435 24.97 -0.18 2.16
N PHE A 436 25.12 -1.43 2.60
CA PHE A 436 25.18 -1.78 4.02
C PHE A 436 26.36 -1.12 4.72
N ARG A 437 27.55 -1.11 4.10
CA ARG A 437 28.75 -0.47 4.66
C ARG A 437 28.61 1.04 4.75
N HIS A 438 28.04 1.67 3.72
CA HIS A 438 27.75 3.11 3.76
C HIS A 438 26.78 3.40 4.90
N GLN A 439 25.63 2.74 4.91
CA GLN A 439 24.58 2.98 5.88
C GLN A 439 25.08 2.76 7.31
N SER A 440 25.85 1.70 7.53
CA SER A 440 26.47 1.42 8.83
C SER A 440 27.40 2.57 9.28
N LYS A 441 28.20 3.13 8.36
CA LYS A 441 29.06 4.27 8.68
C LYS A 441 28.24 5.51 9.06
N VAL A 442 27.15 5.77 8.35
CA VAL A 442 26.25 6.89 8.63
C VAL A 442 25.49 6.68 9.95
N ASP A 443 25.13 5.44 10.28
CA ASP A 443 24.37 5.12 11.48
C ASP A 443 25.20 5.23 12.77
N VAL A 444 26.53 5.07 12.70
CA VAL A 444 27.45 5.29 13.84
C VAL A 444 27.32 6.70 14.41
N ASP A 445 27.04 7.70 13.56
CA ASP A 445 26.92 9.09 13.99
C ASP A 445 25.50 9.43 14.51
N LYS A 446 24.54 8.50 14.43
CA LYS A 446 23.14 8.72 14.83
C LYS A 446 22.89 8.25 16.26
N THR A 447 22.00 8.96 16.94
CA THR A 447 21.49 8.52 18.25
C THR A 447 20.46 7.40 18.09
N ASN A 448 20.29 6.58 19.14
CA ASN A 448 19.26 5.53 19.17
C ASN A 448 17.85 6.08 18.88
N THR A 449 17.55 7.31 19.31
CA THR A 449 16.27 7.96 19.03
C THR A 449 16.09 8.24 17.55
N LEU A 450 17.12 8.75 16.86
CA LEU A 450 17.04 8.99 15.41
C LEU A 450 16.89 7.68 14.64
N LEU A 451 17.65 6.65 15.00
CA LEU A 451 17.53 5.31 14.41
C LEU A 451 16.14 4.70 14.64
N SER A 452 15.52 4.97 15.79
CA SER A 452 14.15 4.48 16.07
C SER A 452 13.08 5.12 15.17
N ILE A 453 13.32 6.34 14.67
CA ILE A 453 12.41 7.05 13.76
C ILE A 453 12.54 6.54 12.32
N GLU A 454 13.68 5.94 11.96
CA GLU A 454 13.89 5.32 10.64
C GLU A 454 13.18 3.97 10.46
N LYS A 455 12.55 3.46 11.52
CA LYS A 455 11.76 2.24 11.45
C LYS A 455 10.53 2.44 10.53
N PRO A 456 10.05 1.39 9.84
CA PRO A 456 8.98 1.50 8.84
C PRO A 456 7.69 2.15 9.37
N LEU A 457 7.25 1.77 10.57
CA LEU A 457 6.05 2.34 11.20
C LEU A 457 6.20 3.85 11.42
N GLN A 458 7.35 4.28 11.96
CA GLN A 458 7.65 5.69 12.21
C GLN A 458 7.79 6.49 10.91
N THR A 459 8.36 5.90 9.86
CA THR A 459 8.40 6.49 8.51
C THR A 459 6.99 6.73 7.97
N ALA A 460 6.09 5.73 8.05
CA ALA A 460 4.70 5.88 7.63
C ALA A 460 3.96 6.95 8.44
N MET A 461 4.16 6.98 9.77
CA MET A 461 3.60 8.01 10.64
C MET A 461 4.10 9.40 10.25
N LEU A 462 5.40 9.55 10.01
CA LEU A 462 6.01 10.83 9.67
C LEU A 462 5.47 11.39 8.35
N LEU A 463 5.45 10.58 7.28
CA LEU A 463 4.87 10.98 6.00
C LEU A 463 3.37 11.29 6.11
N SER A 464 2.63 10.47 6.89
CA SER A 464 1.22 10.70 7.15
C SER A 464 0.98 11.96 7.97
N LEU A 465 1.87 12.34 8.89
CA LEU A 465 1.75 13.62 9.61
C LEU A 465 2.06 14.79 8.68
N SER A 466 3.06 14.67 7.81
CA SER A 466 3.45 15.74 6.89
C SER A 466 2.41 16.03 5.81
N GLY A 467 1.54 15.09 5.45
CA GLY A 467 0.47 15.34 4.47
C GLY A 467 0.13 14.19 3.53
N ALA A 468 0.90 13.10 3.51
CA ALA A 468 0.63 12.00 2.60
C ALA A 468 -0.70 11.31 2.92
N ASN A 469 -1.57 11.12 1.92
CA ASN A 469 -2.87 10.47 2.12
C ASN A 469 -2.80 8.93 2.09
N CYS A 470 -1.81 8.37 1.42
CA CYS A 470 -1.55 6.95 1.37
C CYS A 470 -0.03 6.70 1.31
N VAL A 471 0.47 5.78 2.13
CA VAL A 471 1.89 5.43 2.19
C VAL A 471 2.02 3.91 2.07
N CYS A 472 2.68 3.45 1.01
CA CYS A 472 3.00 2.05 0.77
C CYS A 472 4.48 1.82 1.07
N LEU A 473 4.84 0.84 1.91
CA LEU A 473 6.24 0.56 2.23
C LEU A 473 6.50 -0.88 2.66
N ASN A 474 7.78 -1.28 2.66
CA ASN A 474 8.23 -2.58 3.18
C ASN A 474 8.43 -2.55 4.72
N GLN A 475 7.91 -3.55 5.43
CA GLN A 475 8.06 -3.71 6.87
C GLN A 475 9.43 -4.26 7.29
N TRP A 476 10.10 -5.06 6.46
CA TRP A 476 11.41 -5.65 6.72
C TRP A 476 12.26 -5.78 5.46
N HIS A 477 13.51 -6.22 5.61
CA HIS A 477 14.46 -6.35 4.52
C HIS A 477 14.03 -7.41 3.50
N THR A 478 14.37 -7.18 2.23
CA THR A 478 13.91 -7.99 1.10
C THR A 478 14.95 -8.02 -0.01
N THR A 479 14.79 -8.90 -1.00
CA THR A 479 15.65 -8.94 -2.17
C THR A 479 15.27 -7.85 -3.18
N SER A 480 16.25 -7.42 -3.99
CA SER A 480 16.04 -6.53 -5.14
C SER A 480 15.05 -7.11 -6.15
N GLU A 481 15.10 -8.44 -6.35
CA GLU A 481 14.16 -9.19 -7.19
C GLU A 481 12.72 -9.09 -6.68
N SER A 482 12.49 -9.32 -5.39
CA SER A 482 11.15 -9.20 -4.80
C SER A 482 10.62 -7.78 -4.90
N ASN A 483 11.47 -6.77 -4.69
CA ASN A 483 11.11 -5.36 -4.88
C ASN A 483 10.75 -5.04 -6.34
N ALA A 484 11.51 -5.54 -7.31
CA ALA A 484 11.20 -5.39 -8.73
C ALA A 484 9.85 -6.03 -9.09
N ALA A 485 9.58 -7.25 -8.61
CA ALA A 485 8.32 -7.94 -8.83
C ALA A 485 7.13 -7.19 -8.23
N LYS A 486 7.25 -6.70 -6.98
CA LYS A 486 6.24 -5.88 -6.32
C LYS A 486 5.93 -4.61 -7.10
N LEU A 487 6.98 -3.90 -7.54
CA LEU A 487 6.82 -2.67 -8.31
C LEU A 487 6.13 -2.93 -9.66
N HIS A 488 6.52 -3.99 -10.37
CA HIS A 488 5.87 -4.38 -11.62
C HIS A 488 4.39 -4.68 -11.42
N THR A 489 4.04 -5.56 -10.46
CA THR A 489 2.64 -5.89 -10.15
C THR A 489 1.87 -4.65 -9.72
N PHE A 490 2.47 -3.75 -8.94
CA PHE A 490 1.84 -2.49 -8.53
C PHE A 490 1.52 -1.60 -9.74
N MET A 491 2.51 -1.35 -10.61
CA MET A 491 2.32 -0.51 -11.80
C MET A 491 1.29 -1.11 -12.76
N GLU A 492 1.33 -2.43 -12.99
CA GLU A 492 0.34 -3.13 -13.82
C GLU A 492 -1.09 -2.96 -13.25
N CYS A 493 -1.26 -3.19 -11.95
CA CYS A 493 -2.57 -3.08 -11.30
C CYS A 493 -3.10 -1.64 -11.29
N VAL A 494 -2.25 -0.65 -11.02
CA VAL A 494 -2.68 0.74 -10.83
C VAL A 494 -2.72 1.55 -12.12
N LEU A 495 -1.85 1.26 -13.10
CA LEU A 495 -1.81 1.99 -14.37
C LEU A 495 -2.67 1.30 -15.42
N GLU A 496 -2.42 0.01 -15.70
CA GLU A 496 -3.14 -0.70 -16.78
C GLU A 496 -4.55 -1.11 -16.37
N GLN A 497 -4.67 -1.78 -15.22
CA GLN A 497 -5.96 -2.27 -14.72
C GLN A 497 -6.73 -1.15 -13.99
N GLY A 498 -6.01 -0.12 -13.53
CA GLY A 498 -6.41 0.97 -12.62
C GLY A 498 -7.30 0.56 -11.45
N LEU A 499 -6.93 -0.57 -10.87
CA LEU A 499 -7.34 -0.93 -9.54
C LEU A 499 -6.91 0.14 -8.54
N THR A 500 -7.63 0.19 -7.42
CA THR A 500 -7.24 1.06 -6.31
C THR A 500 -5.88 0.64 -5.75
N VAL A 501 -5.15 1.58 -5.13
CA VAL A 501 -3.88 1.28 -4.44
C VAL A 501 -4.05 0.13 -3.44
N GLY A 502 -5.15 0.11 -2.69
CA GLY A 502 -5.45 -0.93 -1.73
C GLY A 502 -5.65 -2.32 -2.37
N GLN A 503 -6.29 -2.39 -3.55
CA GLN A 503 -6.46 -3.63 -4.32
C GLN A 503 -5.15 -4.11 -4.94
N ALA A 504 -4.32 -3.19 -5.44
CA ALA A 504 -3.01 -3.52 -6.00
C ALA A 504 -2.11 -4.18 -4.94
N ILE A 505 -2.08 -3.63 -3.74
CA ILE A 505 -1.28 -4.18 -2.63
C ILE A 505 -1.88 -5.48 -2.14
N ARG A 506 -3.21 -5.62 -2.11
CA ARG A 506 -3.87 -6.89 -1.80
C ARG A 506 -3.42 -8.01 -2.73
N LYS A 507 -3.36 -7.76 -4.05
CA LYS A 507 -2.84 -8.72 -5.04
C LYS A 507 -1.36 -9.07 -4.84
N ILE A 508 -0.54 -8.12 -4.35
CA ILE A 508 0.86 -8.39 -3.99
C ILE A 508 0.93 -9.29 -2.76
N THR A 509 0.12 -9.02 -1.74
CA THR A 509 0.12 -9.79 -0.47
C THR A 509 -0.51 -11.17 -0.60
N ASN A 510 -1.40 -11.36 -1.57
CA ASN A 510 -2.09 -12.61 -1.80
C ASN A 510 -2.04 -12.97 -3.30
N PRO A 511 -0.95 -13.62 -3.75
CA PRO A 511 -0.77 -13.99 -5.15
C PRO A 511 -1.73 -15.09 -5.61
N THR A 512 -2.39 -15.84 -4.72
CA THR A 512 -3.37 -16.87 -5.13
C THR A 512 -4.67 -16.25 -5.65
N LEU A 513 -4.88 -14.93 -5.45
CA LEU A 513 -5.92 -14.14 -6.13
C LEU A 513 -5.55 -13.76 -7.57
N LYS A 514 -4.33 -14.10 -8.05
CA LYS A 514 -4.05 -14.08 -9.48
C LYS A 514 -4.96 -15.14 -10.11
N LYS A 515 -5.94 -14.72 -10.90
CA LYS A 515 -6.71 -15.66 -11.73
C LYS A 515 -5.70 -16.58 -12.42
N PRO A 516 -5.85 -17.92 -12.34
CA PRO A 516 -5.05 -18.78 -13.18
C PRO A 516 -5.31 -18.36 -14.63
N GLU A 517 -4.25 -18.07 -15.38
CA GLU A 517 -4.36 -17.95 -16.83
C GLU A 517 -5.10 -19.18 -17.35
N PRO A 518 -6.02 -19.05 -18.31
CA PRO A 518 -6.65 -20.22 -18.89
C PRO A 518 -5.55 -21.05 -19.50
N VAL A 519 -5.24 -22.19 -18.87
CA VAL A 519 -4.42 -23.23 -19.46
C VAL A 519 -5.09 -23.54 -20.78
N VAL A 520 -4.42 -23.19 -21.87
CA VAL A 520 -4.83 -23.62 -23.20
C VAL A 520 -4.74 -25.13 -23.16
N GLU A 521 -5.87 -25.80 -22.99
CA GLU A 521 -5.97 -27.23 -23.20
C GLU A 521 -5.50 -27.51 -24.61
N GLU A 522 -4.29 -28.08 -24.74
CA GLU A 522 -3.88 -28.72 -25.98
C GLU A 522 -4.91 -29.80 -26.28
N VAL A 523 -5.71 -29.55 -27.33
CA VAL A 523 -6.68 -30.50 -27.85
C VAL A 523 -5.94 -31.75 -28.31
N ALA A 524 -5.91 -32.77 -27.46
CA ALA A 524 -5.50 -34.11 -27.86
C ALA A 524 -6.56 -34.73 -28.78
N PRO A 525 -6.17 -35.55 -29.77
CA PRO A 525 -7.10 -36.05 -30.78
C PRO A 525 -8.06 -37.10 -30.21
N ILE A 526 -9.33 -36.92 -30.57
CA ILE A 526 -10.48 -37.75 -30.25
C ILE A 526 -10.24 -39.21 -30.70
N THR A 527 -10.37 -40.15 -29.77
CA THR A 527 -10.73 -41.55 -30.09
C THR A 527 -11.98 -41.92 -29.28
N PRO A 528 -13.02 -42.52 -29.90
CA PRO A 528 -14.27 -42.79 -29.20
C PRO A 528 -14.30 -44.24 -28.73
N VAL A 529 -14.38 -44.49 -27.43
CA VAL A 529 -15.04 -45.71 -26.91
C VAL A 529 -15.75 -45.37 -25.60
N MET A 530 -17.04 -45.69 -25.61
CA MET A 530 -17.99 -45.61 -24.51
C MET A 530 -17.58 -46.50 -23.34
N ASN A 531 -17.85 -46.04 -22.11
CA ASN A 531 -18.60 -46.81 -21.12
C ASN A 531 -19.03 -45.85 -19.99
N GLU A 532 -20.35 -45.81 -19.79
CA GLU A 532 -21.00 -45.22 -18.64
C GLU A 532 -20.82 -46.16 -17.43
N ASP A 533 -20.65 -45.55 -16.26
CA ASP A 533 -20.68 -46.09 -14.89
C ASP A 533 -19.35 -45.87 -14.16
N GLU A 534 -19.26 -44.79 -13.37
CA GLU A 534 -18.81 -44.85 -11.96
C GLU A 534 -18.88 -43.47 -11.27
N ALA A 535 -19.54 -43.48 -10.11
CA ALA A 535 -19.44 -42.58 -8.96
C ALA A 535 -19.17 -41.07 -9.16
N PHE A 536 -20.16 -40.25 -8.81
CA PHE A 536 -19.95 -38.88 -8.34
C PHE A 536 -19.04 -38.91 -7.08
N GLU A 537 -17.73 -38.72 -7.26
CA GLU A 537 -16.90 -38.20 -6.19
C GLU A 537 -17.20 -36.70 -6.07
N GLU A 538 -17.78 -36.31 -4.94
CA GLU A 538 -17.80 -34.91 -4.51
C GLU A 538 -16.35 -34.43 -4.44
N ASP A 539 -15.99 -33.50 -5.33
CA ASP A 539 -14.78 -32.70 -5.24
C ASP A 539 -14.72 -32.05 -3.86
N LYS A 540 -14.06 -32.72 -2.91
CA LYS A 540 -13.51 -32.05 -1.74
C LYS A 540 -12.48 -31.08 -2.28
N GLU A 541 -12.86 -29.80 -2.37
CA GLU A 541 -11.92 -28.69 -2.32
C GLU A 541 -11.02 -28.92 -1.12
N SER A 542 -9.90 -29.57 -1.37
CA SER A 542 -8.79 -29.59 -0.43
C SER A 542 -8.31 -28.15 -0.38
N GLU A 543 -8.62 -27.47 0.72
CA GLU A 543 -7.99 -26.20 1.08
C GLU A 543 -6.47 -26.44 1.07
N ILE A 544 -5.82 -26.20 -0.08
CA ILE A 544 -4.39 -26.01 -0.12
C ILE A 544 -4.17 -24.67 0.59
N VAL A 545 -4.07 -24.72 1.91
CA VAL A 545 -3.60 -23.60 2.72
C VAL A 545 -2.14 -23.44 2.32
N THR A 546 -1.90 -22.66 1.27
CA THR A 546 -0.57 -22.25 0.86
C THR A 546 -0.04 -21.41 2.01
N GLN A 547 0.98 -21.91 2.69
CA GLN A 547 1.64 -21.20 3.78
C GLN A 547 2.14 -19.86 3.23
N LEU A 548 1.71 -18.75 3.85
CA LEU A 548 2.06 -17.41 3.36
C LEU A 548 3.56 -17.17 3.51
N ASP A 549 4.18 -16.68 2.44
CA ASP A 549 5.58 -16.28 2.45
C ASP A 549 5.74 -14.87 3.06
N ALA A 550 6.79 -14.68 3.86
CA ALA A 550 7.14 -13.39 4.44
C ALA A 550 7.34 -12.30 3.36
N SER A 551 7.87 -12.65 2.19
CA SER A 551 8.07 -11.71 1.09
C SER A 551 6.76 -11.10 0.58
N TRP A 552 5.64 -11.84 0.64
CA TRP A 552 4.31 -11.41 0.22
C TRP A 552 3.70 -10.44 1.24
N CYS A 553 3.86 -10.73 2.54
CA CYS A 553 3.30 -9.92 3.63
C CYS A 553 4.15 -8.68 3.99
N ASN A 554 5.27 -8.47 3.29
CA ASN A 554 6.21 -7.40 3.63
C ASN A 554 5.69 -6.01 3.26
N MET A 555 4.98 -5.87 2.14
CA MET A 555 4.49 -4.57 1.67
C MET A 555 3.12 -4.25 2.28
N VAL A 556 3.02 -3.12 2.98
CA VAL A 556 1.78 -2.67 3.64
C VAL A 556 1.43 -1.25 3.24
N VAL A 557 0.15 -0.91 3.43
CA VAL A 557 -0.43 0.40 3.11
C VAL A 557 -0.94 1.07 4.38
N PHE A 558 -0.58 2.35 4.55
CA PHE A 558 -1.12 3.23 5.57
C PHE A 558 -1.92 4.37 4.93
N GLY A 559 -3.23 4.45 5.23
CA GLY A 559 -4.10 5.53 4.76
C GLY A 559 -5.23 5.07 3.85
N LEU A 560 -5.55 5.89 2.85
CA LEU A 560 -6.71 5.67 1.98
C LEU A 560 -6.52 4.44 1.06
N PRO A 561 -7.43 3.44 1.11
CA PRO A 561 -7.39 2.27 0.24
C PRO A 561 -7.85 2.56 -1.19
N ASN A 562 -8.72 3.55 -1.37
CA ASN A 562 -9.53 3.82 -2.56
C ASN A 562 -8.94 4.85 -3.53
N LEU A 563 -7.61 4.95 -3.60
CA LEU A 563 -6.95 5.85 -4.53
C LEU A 563 -6.83 5.22 -5.93
N VAL A 564 -7.29 5.92 -6.96
CA VAL A 564 -7.28 5.48 -8.37
C VAL A 564 -6.51 6.48 -9.21
N VAL A 565 -5.63 5.99 -10.09
CA VAL A 565 -4.88 6.84 -11.03
C VAL A 565 -5.78 7.26 -12.20
N THR A 566 -5.78 8.55 -12.46
CA THR A 566 -6.56 9.21 -13.52
C THR A 566 -5.69 10.08 -14.41
#